data_AF-A0A1H2TSV8-F1
#
_entry.id   AF-A0A1H2TSV8-F1
#
_cell.length_a   1.000
_cell.length_b   1.000
_cell.length_c   1.000
_cell.angle_alpha   90.00
_cell.angle_beta   90.00
_cell.angle_gamma   90.00
#
_symmetry.space_group_name_H-M   'P 1'
#
loop_
_entity.id
_entity.type
_entity.pdbx_description
1 polymer ?
#
loop_
_entity_poly.entity_id
_entity_poly.type
_entity_poly.pdbx_seq_one_letter_code
_entity_poly.pdbx_strand_id
1 'polypeptide(L)'
;MTSILHLVKIKKADHDFDISIGVKQVSEYLLAGDIKEVNDQLIYEDEDKEKNIIEYDNHRLVKRPGYETLITNIDCANFYVKNNYIYLGLERNHHSYTYLIGNLYHGEKSDEETTQQ
;
A
#
# COMPACT_ATOMS: atom_id res chain seq x y z
N MET A 1 -30.23 -39.35 -6.24
CA MET A 1 -30.17 -37.88 -6.18
C MET A 1 -28.85 -37.44 -6.77
N THR A 2 -28.86 -36.80 -7.93
CA THR A 2 -27.65 -36.43 -8.67
C THR A 2 -27.46 -34.92 -8.53
N SER A 3 -26.48 -34.49 -7.73
CA SER A 3 -26.16 -33.07 -7.59
C SER A 3 -25.38 -32.59 -8.80
N ILE A 4 -25.92 -31.58 -9.49
CA ILE A 4 -25.24 -30.86 -10.57
C ILE A 4 -24.30 -29.84 -9.91
N LEU A 5 -22.99 -30.08 -9.97
CA LEU A 5 -22.00 -29.04 -9.67
C LEU A 5 -22.07 -27.97 -10.77
N HIS A 6 -22.58 -26.79 -10.42
CA HIS A 6 -22.50 -25.61 -11.27
C HIS A 6 -21.06 -25.09 -11.22
N LEU A 7 -20.26 -25.46 -12.22
CA LEU A 7 -18.91 -24.91 -12.42
C LEU A 7 -19.04 -23.45 -12.88
N VAL A 8 -18.96 -22.52 -11.92
CA VAL A 8 -18.87 -21.09 -12.23
C VAL A 8 -17.48 -20.84 -12.83
N LYS A 9 -17.40 -20.68 -14.15
CA LYS A 9 -16.23 -20.10 -14.81
C LYS A 9 -16.17 -18.62 -14.46
N ILE A 10 -15.53 -18.30 -13.34
CA ILE A 10 -15.15 -16.93 -13.02
C ILE A 10 -14.17 -16.50 -14.11
N LYS A 11 -14.53 -15.49 -14.91
CA LYS A 11 -13.58 -14.85 -15.81
C LYS A 11 -12.45 -14.34 -14.94
N LYS A 12 -11.25 -14.90 -15.14
CA LYS A 12 -10.02 -14.48 -14.46
C LYS A 12 -9.90 -12.97 -14.67
N ALA A 13 -9.97 -12.20 -13.57
CA ALA A 13 -9.76 -10.76 -13.62
C ALA A 13 -8.42 -10.48 -14.29
N ASP A 14 -8.36 -9.37 -15.01
CA ASP A 14 -7.15 -8.92 -15.71
C ASP A 14 -5.95 -9.04 -14.78
N HIS A 15 -4.86 -9.62 -15.28
CA HIS A 15 -3.88 -10.36 -14.49
C HIS A 15 -3.18 -9.54 -13.38
N ASP A 16 -3.29 -8.20 -13.43
CA ASP A 16 -2.66 -7.25 -12.52
C ASP A 16 -3.63 -6.27 -11.86
N PHE A 17 -4.94 -6.50 -11.97
CA PHE A 17 -5.93 -5.62 -11.33
C PHE A 17 -5.79 -5.62 -9.79
N ASP A 18 -5.37 -6.75 -9.21
CA ASP A 18 -5.09 -6.88 -7.79
C ASP A 18 -3.94 -5.97 -7.32
N ILE A 19 -2.93 -5.76 -8.17
CA ILE A 19 -1.83 -4.81 -7.90
C ILE A 19 -2.42 -3.41 -7.70
N SER A 20 -3.30 -2.99 -8.61
CA SER A 20 -3.92 -1.65 -8.54
C SER A 20 -4.77 -1.47 -7.28
N ILE A 21 -5.49 -2.52 -6.85
CA ILE A 21 -6.25 -2.51 -5.59
C ILE A 21 -5.30 -2.37 -4.41
N GLY A 22 -4.27 -3.21 -4.33
CA GLY A 22 -3.32 -3.20 -3.21
C GLY A 22 -2.58 -1.87 -3.11
N VAL A 23 -2.15 -1.31 -4.24
CA VAL A 23 -1.54 0.03 -4.32
C VAL A 23 -2.49 1.11 -3.78
N LYS A 24 -3.77 1.05 -4.15
CA LYS A 24 -4.78 1.99 -3.66
C LYS A 24 -4.95 1.88 -2.14
N GLN A 25 -5.03 0.65 -1.61
CA GLN A 25 -5.11 0.43 -0.17
C GLN A 25 -3.90 0.98 0.57
N VAL A 26 -2.68 0.73 0.06
CA VAL A 26 -1.46 1.33 0.62
C VAL A 26 -1.54 2.86 0.65
N SER A 27 -2.02 3.46 -0.43
CA SER A 27 -2.15 4.92 -0.53
C SER A 27 -3.17 5.46 0.49
N GLU A 28 -4.27 4.75 0.72
CA GLU A 28 -5.28 5.12 1.72
C GLU A 28 -4.72 5.08 3.14
N TYR A 29 -3.90 4.09 3.47
CA TYR A 29 -3.23 4.05 4.77
C TYR A 29 -2.31 5.25 4.98
N LEU A 30 -1.57 5.66 3.95
CA LEU A 30 -0.65 6.79 4.04
C LEU A 30 -1.36 8.15 4.08
N LEU A 31 -2.59 8.24 3.58
CA LEU A 31 -3.41 9.44 3.74
C LEU A 31 -3.92 9.61 5.17
N ALA A 32 -4.19 8.51 5.87
CA ALA A 32 -4.68 8.52 7.25
C ALA A 32 -3.56 8.48 8.30
N GLY A 33 -2.34 8.08 7.90
CA GLY A 33 -1.24 7.82 8.80
C GLY A 33 -0.08 8.82 8.73
N ASP A 34 0.70 8.84 9.80
CA ASP A 34 1.96 9.60 9.88
C ASP A 34 3.15 8.72 9.49
N ILE A 35 3.84 9.10 8.41
CA ILE A 35 4.92 8.32 7.80
C ILE A 35 6.21 8.47 8.62
N LYS A 36 6.76 7.34 9.08
CA LYS A 36 7.99 7.32 9.89
C LYS A 36 9.22 6.91 9.10
N GLU A 37 9.09 5.92 8.21
CA GLU A 37 10.23 5.34 7.48
C GLU A 37 9.78 4.85 6.09
N VAL A 38 10.60 5.11 5.07
CA VAL A 38 10.39 4.67 3.69
C VAL A 38 11.70 4.11 3.12
N ASN A 39 11.81 2.79 3.01
CA ASN A 39 12.94 2.07 2.42
C ASN A 39 12.50 0.68 1.91
N ASP A 40 13.23 -0.39 2.24
CA ASP A 40 12.80 -1.78 1.95
C ASP A 40 11.43 -2.11 2.56
N GLN A 41 11.04 -1.39 3.61
CA GLN A 41 9.72 -1.41 4.22
C GLN A 41 9.15 0.02 4.35
N LEU A 42 7.84 0.08 4.56
CA LEU A 42 7.12 1.32 4.80
C LEU A 42 6.54 1.27 6.21
N ILE A 43 6.96 2.19 7.07
CA ILE A 43 6.49 2.28 8.45
C ILE A 43 5.70 3.56 8.63
N TYR A 44 4.49 3.44 9.19
CA TYR A 44 3.65 4.56 9.53
C TYR A 44 2.92 4.32 10.86
N GLU A 45 2.47 5.39 11.50
CA GLU A 45 1.53 5.34 12.63
C GLU A 45 0.14 5.70 12.13
N ASP A 46 -0.90 4.97 12.53
CA ASP A 46 -2.28 5.32 12.21
C ASP A 46 -2.84 6.36 13.21
N GLU A 47 -4.14 6.69 13.08
CA GLU A 47 -4.83 7.66 13.93
C GLU A 47 -4.78 7.30 15.43
N ASP A 48 -4.72 6.00 15.76
CA ASP A 48 -4.61 5.48 17.12
C ASP A 48 -3.15 5.43 17.62
N LYS A 49 -2.20 5.91 16.81
CA LYS A 49 -0.75 5.83 17.01
C LYS A 49 -0.21 4.41 17.06
N GLU A 50 -0.92 3.45 16.47
CA GLU A 50 -0.40 2.10 16.33
C GLU A 50 0.60 2.05 15.18
N LYS A 51 1.76 1.45 15.44
CA LYS A 51 2.82 1.28 14.45
C LYS A 51 2.43 0.18 13.47
N ASN A 52 2.32 0.56 12.21
CA ASN A 52 2.04 -0.31 11.09
C ASN A 52 3.26 -0.44 10.17
N ILE A 53 3.47 -1.62 9.61
CA ILE A 53 4.59 -1.94 8.72
C ILE A 53 4.02 -2.57 7.47
N ILE A 54 4.41 -2.07 6.30
CA ILE A 54 4.15 -2.69 5.01
C ILE A 54 5.47 -3.15 4.42
N GLU A 55 5.56 -4.43 4.05
CA GLU A 55 6.80 -5.04 3.61
C GLU A 55 6.55 -6.16 2.58
N TYR A 56 7.58 -6.48 1.81
CA TYR A 56 7.60 -7.67 0.98
C TYR A 56 7.89 -8.91 1.85
N ASP A 57 7.00 -9.90 1.80
CA ASP A 57 7.14 -11.15 2.55
C ASP A 57 6.63 -12.33 1.70
N ASN A 58 7.53 -13.25 1.34
CA ASN A 58 7.19 -14.52 0.68
C ASN A 58 6.24 -14.33 -0.53
N HIS A 59 6.72 -13.65 -1.57
CA HIS A 59 5.98 -13.34 -2.80
C HIS A 59 4.69 -12.52 -2.62
N ARG A 60 4.57 -11.78 -1.53
CA ARG A 60 3.41 -10.95 -1.21
C ARG A 60 3.84 -9.61 -0.66
N LEU A 61 2.98 -8.61 -0.84
CA LEU A 61 3.04 -7.36 -0.08
C LEU A 61 2.07 -7.50 1.10
N VAL A 62 2.58 -7.32 2.33
CA VAL A 62 1.79 -7.54 3.54
C VAL A 62 1.85 -6.34 4.47
N LYS A 63 0.78 -6.14 5.24
CA LYS A 63 0.71 -5.18 6.35
C LYS A 63 0.70 -5.93 7.70
N ARG A 64 1.46 -5.41 8.66
CA ARG A 64 1.53 -5.87 10.06
C ARG A 64 1.31 -4.69 11.02
N PRO A 65 0.75 -4.91 12.22
CA PRO A 65 0.25 -6.19 12.77
C PRO A 65 -1.02 -6.70 12.07
N GLY A 66 -1.41 -7.96 12.32
CA GLY A 66 -2.63 -8.59 11.77
C GLY A 66 -2.45 -9.45 10.50
N TYR A 67 -1.30 -9.35 9.82
CA TYR A 67 -0.97 -10.09 8.60
C TYR A 67 -2.03 -9.94 7.49
N GLU A 68 -2.27 -8.71 7.06
CA GLU A 68 -3.11 -8.42 5.91
C GLU A 68 -2.31 -8.57 4.61
N THR A 69 -2.80 -9.37 3.66
CA THR A 69 -2.15 -9.50 2.35
C THR A 69 -2.76 -8.50 1.37
N LEU A 70 -1.93 -7.57 0.87
CA LEU A 70 -2.33 -6.48 -0.02
C LEU A 70 -2.18 -6.86 -1.49
N ILE A 71 -1.08 -7.54 -1.83
CA ILE A 71 -0.76 -7.97 -3.20
C ILE A 71 -0.16 -9.38 -3.13
N THR A 72 -0.51 -10.26 -4.07
CA THR A 72 -0.01 -11.64 -4.13
C THR A 72 0.83 -11.91 -5.37
N ASN A 73 1.59 -13.01 -5.40
CA ASN A 73 2.32 -13.46 -6.60
C ASN A 73 3.19 -12.36 -7.22
N ILE A 74 4.01 -11.71 -6.40
CA ILE A 74 5.01 -10.73 -6.84
C ILE A 74 6.42 -11.29 -6.64
N ASP A 75 7.34 -10.91 -7.51
CA ASP A 75 8.74 -11.35 -7.46
C ASP A 75 9.49 -10.57 -6.39
N CYS A 76 9.31 -9.24 -6.34
CA CYS A 76 9.83 -8.37 -5.30
C CYS A 76 9.01 -7.09 -5.16
N ALA A 77 9.17 -6.37 -4.05
CA ALA A 77 8.66 -5.02 -3.86
C ALA A 77 9.57 -4.20 -2.94
N ASN A 78 9.64 -2.90 -3.17
CA ASN A 78 10.40 -1.96 -2.36
C ASN A 78 9.74 -0.57 -2.36
N PHE A 79 10.05 0.23 -1.34
CA PHE A 79 9.60 1.62 -1.25
C PHE A 79 10.78 2.57 -1.40
N TYR A 80 10.51 3.75 -1.95
CA TYR A 80 11.52 4.78 -2.06
C TYR A 80 10.91 6.17 -2.17
N VAL A 81 11.70 7.16 -1.79
CA VAL A 81 11.34 8.58 -1.90
C VAL A 81 12.06 9.19 -3.09
N LYS A 82 11.34 9.95 -3.90
CA LYS A 82 11.91 10.78 -4.97
C LYS A 82 11.13 12.09 -5.08
N ASN A 83 11.83 13.22 -5.01
CA ASN A 83 11.24 14.56 -5.10
C ASN A 83 10.07 14.78 -4.12
N ASN A 84 10.22 14.41 -2.85
CA ASN A 84 9.17 14.46 -1.80
C ASN A 84 7.94 13.58 -2.05
N TYR A 85 7.98 12.69 -3.04
CA TYR A 85 6.94 11.70 -3.28
C TYR A 85 7.41 10.32 -2.88
N ILE A 86 6.47 9.50 -2.40
CA ILE A 86 6.68 8.12 -1.99
C ILE A 86 6.20 7.21 -3.11
N TYR A 87 7.04 6.26 -3.49
CA TYR A 87 6.76 5.29 -4.54
C TYR A 87 6.84 3.85 -4.02
N LEU A 88 5.98 3.00 -4.57
CA LEU A 88 6.09 1.55 -4.49
C LEU A 88 6.61 1.04 -5.85
N GLY A 89 7.78 0.44 -5.84
CA GLY A 89 8.31 -0.37 -6.95
C GLY A 89 7.99 -1.84 -6.70
N LEU A 90 7.56 -2.56 -7.73
CA LEU A 90 7.36 -4.01 -7.64
C LEU A 90 7.59 -4.69 -8.98
N GLU A 91 7.90 -5.98 -8.94
CA GLU A 91 8.02 -6.83 -10.13
C GLU A 91 7.08 -8.03 -10.04
N ARG A 92 6.51 -8.40 -11.18
CA ARG A 92 5.70 -9.62 -11.34
C ARG A 92 5.91 -10.20 -12.73
N ASN A 93 6.26 -11.47 -12.81
CA ASN A 93 6.50 -12.16 -14.09
C ASN A 93 7.50 -11.39 -14.99
N HIS A 94 8.54 -10.81 -14.40
CA HIS A 94 9.53 -9.95 -15.08
C HIS A 94 9.00 -8.63 -15.66
N HIS A 95 7.79 -8.21 -15.28
CA HIS A 95 7.29 -6.87 -15.55
C HIS A 95 7.49 -6.00 -14.30
N SER A 96 8.11 -4.83 -14.47
CA SER A 96 8.31 -3.86 -13.40
C SER A 96 7.20 -2.82 -13.42
N TYR A 97 6.67 -2.50 -12.24
CA TYR A 97 5.64 -1.50 -12.03
C TYR A 97 6.13 -0.47 -11.02
N THR A 98 5.69 0.78 -11.17
CA THR A 98 6.00 1.86 -10.24
C THR A 98 4.75 2.68 -10.01
N TYR A 99 4.39 2.85 -8.74
CA TYR A 99 3.20 3.58 -8.32
C TYR A 99 3.57 4.69 -7.36
N LEU A 100 3.03 5.88 -7.59
CA LEU A 100 2.99 6.95 -6.61
C LEU A 100 1.97 6.57 -5.53
N ILE A 101 2.41 6.42 -4.28
CA ILE A 101 1.53 5.99 -3.16
C ILE A 101 1.32 7.08 -2.10
N GLY A 102 2.11 8.14 -2.13
CA GLY A 102 1.98 9.22 -1.16
C GLY A 102 2.96 10.35 -1.40
N ASN A 103 2.96 11.32 -0.50
CA ASN A 103 3.93 12.40 -0.47
C ASN A 103 4.37 12.67 0.97
N LEU A 104 5.48 13.35 1.13
CA LEU A 104 6.03 13.76 2.43
C LEU A 104 5.63 15.19 2.80
N TYR A 105 4.69 15.80 2.07
CA TYR A 105 4.20 17.14 2.39
C TYR A 105 3.39 17.05 3.68
N HIS A 106 4.07 17.30 4.79
CA HIS A 106 3.43 17.75 6.00
C HIS A 106 2.83 19.10 5.63
N GLY A 107 1.50 19.22 5.64
CA GLY A 107 0.86 20.51 5.50
C GLY A 107 1.53 21.46 6.47
N GLU A 108 2.06 22.57 5.96
CA GLU A 108 2.25 23.75 6.79
C GLU A 108 0.93 23.91 7.52
N LYS A 109 0.93 23.69 8.84
CA LYS A 109 -0.15 24.19 9.68
C LYS A 109 -0.17 25.66 9.35
N SER A 110 -1.22 26.10 8.66
CA SER A 110 -1.54 27.51 8.56
C SER A 110 -1.64 27.99 10.01
N ASP A 111 -0.60 28.66 10.47
CA ASP A 111 -0.65 29.50 11.66
C ASP A 111 -1.66 30.60 11.34
N GLU A 112 -2.96 30.30 11.46
CA GLU A 112 -3.97 31.32 11.63
C GLU A 112 -3.82 31.84 13.06
N GLU A 113 -2.97 32.86 13.12
CA GLU A 113 -2.80 33.88 14.14
C GLU A 113 -3.84 33.83 15.26
N THR A 114 -3.32 33.49 16.44
CA THR A 114 -3.90 33.91 17.71
C THR A 114 -4.08 35.44 17.68
N THR A 115 -5.31 35.91 17.45
CA THR A 115 -5.71 37.24 17.90
C THR A 115 -6.40 37.10 19.24
N GLN A 116 -5.62 37.34 20.30
CA GLN A 116 -6.14 37.75 21.60
C GLN A 116 -6.77 39.15 21.47
N GLN A 117 -8.03 39.29 21.86
CA GLN A 117 -8.52 40.34 22.77
C GLN A 117 -9.98 40.09 23.16
#